data_AF-A0A929L914-F1
#
_entry.id   AF-A0A929L914-F1
#
_cell.length_a   1.000
_cell.length_b   1.000
_cell.length_c   1.000
_cell.angle_alpha   90.00
_cell.angle_beta   90.00
_cell.angle_gamma   90.00
#
_symmetry.space_group_name_H-M   'P 1'
#
loop_
_entity.id
_entity.type
_entity.pdbx_description
1 polymer ?
#
loop_
_entity_poly.entity_id
_entity_poly.type
_entity_poly.pdbx_seq_one_letter_code
_entity_poly.pdbx_strand_id
1 'polypeptide(L)'
;MLLTGLALGAVLGFVMQRGRFCVTGMIRDIFTQKTWRGFNALLIVIAVHAVGLAVLSSAGVIDAQADTFAPLAVVIGGVIFGMGIILAGGCASGTWYRSGEGLVGSWIALFMYGVSAAAMKSGVLTGFSDAMKSWSFEATSVQASLGISVWWLAIPFAALVAGLTAYFLKQEKARPQMAQLAPKKQGLAHLLAEKPWHFYSTALIVGLLGVIAWPLSAATGRDSGLGITTPTSDTLRFLVSGDSERLNWGTLLVLGLLAGSFVAARVSGEFRVRVPDATQSVRSVFGGLMMGVGASLAGGCTVGNGMVQTSLFGYQGWVALAFIAVGVWLGAKLWLKPAEFAVAGSEPELDDADPHGSSKVTVDFSRAPQGILDGGSGVLTAQRPVVTVDSSSSDATLASGLRVIEPGRYALDTLGAVCPFPLIEAKDAMKHLDSGEELVIDFDCTQATDAIPRWAAVDGHEVTNFEATGDAGWTISVKKG
;
A
#
# COMPACT_ATOMS: atom_id res chain seq x y z
N MET A 1 -3.85 -27.72 15.05
CA MET A 1 -4.71 -26.62 14.57
C MET A 1 -3.96 -25.31 14.33
N LEU A 2 -2.93 -24.95 15.11
CA LEU A 2 -2.11 -23.73 14.84
C LEU A 2 -1.57 -23.62 13.39
N LEU A 3 -1.16 -24.74 12.78
CA LEU A 3 -0.69 -24.79 11.39
C LEU A 3 -1.73 -24.33 10.35
N THR A 4 -3.02 -24.35 10.67
CA THR A 4 -4.06 -23.80 9.76
C THR A 4 -3.91 -22.29 9.62
N GLY A 5 -3.38 -21.60 10.63
CA GLY A 5 -3.02 -20.19 10.56
C GLY A 5 -1.93 -19.96 9.52
N LEU A 6 -0.87 -20.78 9.55
CA LEU A 6 0.21 -20.72 8.55
C LEU A 6 -0.31 -20.99 7.12
N ALA A 7 -1.12 -22.03 6.95
CA ALA A 7 -1.68 -22.40 5.65
C ALA A 7 -2.62 -21.32 5.10
N LEU A 8 -3.55 -20.81 5.93
CA LEU A 8 -4.47 -19.74 5.55
C LEU A 8 -3.71 -18.45 5.27
N GLY A 9 -2.71 -18.13 6.10
CA GLY A 9 -1.79 -17.02 5.89
C GLY A 9 -1.11 -17.12 4.52
N ALA A 10 -0.57 -18.29 4.16
CA ALA A 10 0.08 -18.51 2.87
C ALA A 10 -0.87 -18.30 1.69
N VAL A 11 -2.10 -18.82 1.77
CA VAL A 11 -3.11 -18.59 0.73
C VAL A 11 -3.49 -17.10 0.66
N LEU A 12 -3.69 -16.46 1.80
CA LEU A 12 -4.02 -15.04 1.88
C LEU A 12 -2.89 -14.18 1.30
N GLY A 13 -1.64 -14.43 1.66
CA GLY A 13 -0.47 -13.74 1.13
C GLY A 13 -0.32 -13.90 -0.38
N PHE A 14 -0.55 -15.12 -0.89
CA PHE A 14 -0.55 -15.40 -2.32
C PHE A 14 -1.62 -14.58 -3.06
N VAL A 15 -2.87 -14.64 -2.57
CA VAL A 15 -4.00 -13.90 -3.17
C VAL A 15 -3.79 -12.39 -3.09
N MET A 16 -3.32 -11.87 -1.96
CA MET A 16 -3.09 -10.43 -1.77
C MET A 16 -1.96 -9.90 -2.66
N GLN A 17 -0.89 -10.66 -2.85
CA GLN A 17 0.21 -10.31 -3.76
C GLN A 17 -0.30 -10.30 -5.21
N ARG A 18 -0.97 -11.37 -5.65
CA ARG A 18 -1.48 -11.49 -7.04
C ARG A 18 -2.56 -10.47 -7.39
N GLY A 19 -3.46 -10.17 -6.45
CA GLY A 19 -4.48 -9.14 -6.64
C GLY A 19 -4.06 -7.74 -6.25
N ARG A 20 -2.81 -7.57 -5.77
CA ARG A 20 -2.24 -6.29 -5.30
C ARG A 20 -3.17 -5.56 -4.34
N PHE A 21 -3.77 -6.33 -3.43
CA PHE A 21 -4.85 -5.87 -2.56
C PHE A 21 -4.30 -4.97 -1.46
N CYS A 22 -4.24 -3.66 -1.73
CA CYS A 22 -3.71 -2.66 -0.82
C CYS A 22 -4.79 -1.66 -0.41
N VAL A 23 -5.24 -1.74 0.84
CA VAL A 23 -6.26 -0.83 1.39
C VAL A 23 -5.78 0.63 1.37
N THR A 24 -4.48 0.87 1.58
CA THR A 24 -3.89 2.22 1.47
C THR A 24 -4.11 2.82 0.09
N GLY A 25 -3.83 2.04 -0.97
CA GLY A 25 -4.07 2.46 -2.35
C GLY A 25 -5.55 2.76 -2.59
N MET A 26 -6.43 1.85 -2.15
CA MET A 26 -7.88 2.00 -2.33
C MET A 26 -8.45 3.30 -1.74
N ILE A 27 -7.97 3.71 -0.56
CA ILE A 27 -8.42 4.93 0.11
C ILE A 27 -7.73 6.16 -0.48
N ARG A 28 -6.41 6.09 -0.71
CA ARG A 28 -5.63 7.19 -1.28
C ARG A 28 -6.15 7.58 -2.66
N ASP A 29 -6.46 6.60 -3.51
CA ASP A 29 -6.85 6.82 -4.90
C ASP A 29 -8.21 7.54 -5.02
N ILE A 30 -9.04 7.56 -3.97
CA ILE A 30 -10.23 8.42 -3.88
C ILE A 30 -9.83 9.89 -3.96
N PHE A 31 -8.74 10.27 -3.29
CA PHE A 31 -8.30 11.65 -3.19
C PHE A 31 -7.32 12.04 -4.30
N THR A 32 -6.40 11.13 -4.68
CA THR A 32 -5.36 11.42 -5.68
C THR A 32 -5.83 11.16 -7.10
N GLN A 33 -6.59 10.09 -7.34
CA GLN A 33 -7.05 9.67 -8.67
C GLN A 33 -8.56 9.92 -8.89
N LYS A 34 -9.27 10.43 -7.88
CA LYS A 34 -10.73 10.67 -7.92
C LYS A 34 -11.53 9.43 -8.31
N THR A 35 -11.05 8.23 -7.95
CA THR A 35 -11.70 6.96 -8.29
C THR A 35 -12.17 6.20 -7.05
N TRP A 36 -13.40 5.72 -7.10
CA TRP A 36 -14.03 4.92 -6.05
C TRP A 36 -13.96 3.41 -6.31
N ARG A 37 -13.39 3.01 -7.45
CA ARG A 37 -13.23 1.60 -7.84
C ARG A 37 -12.48 0.81 -6.77
N GLY A 38 -11.38 1.37 -6.28
CA GLY A 38 -10.56 0.75 -5.23
C GLY A 38 -11.37 0.52 -3.96
N PHE A 39 -12.08 1.56 -3.52
CA PHE A 39 -12.91 1.52 -2.33
C PHE A 39 -14.07 0.52 -2.42
N ASN A 40 -14.69 0.37 -3.59
CA ASN A 40 -15.73 -0.64 -3.80
C ASN A 40 -15.22 -2.07 -3.53
N ALA A 41 -13.95 -2.38 -3.82
CA ALA A 41 -13.37 -3.68 -3.49
C ALA A 41 -13.25 -3.90 -1.98
N LEU A 42 -12.92 -2.86 -1.21
CA LEU A 42 -12.95 -2.92 0.24
C LEU A 42 -14.38 -3.20 0.75
N LEU A 43 -15.39 -2.54 0.16
CA LEU A 43 -16.79 -2.78 0.50
C LEU A 43 -17.24 -4.22 0.17
N ILE A 44 -16.76 -4.82 -0.93
CA ILE A 44 -17.00 -6.23 -1.26
C ILE A 44 -16.47 -7.14 -0.13
N VAL A 45 -15.25 -6.91 0.35
CA VAL A 45 -14.71 -7.69 1.48
C VAL A 45 -15.59 -7.55 2.71
N ILE A 46 -15.97 -6.32 3.07
CA ILE A 46 -16.82 -6.03 4.24
C ILE A 46 -18.19 -6.70 4.09
N ALA A 47 -18.80 -6.67 2.90
CA ALA A 47 -20.10 -7.29 2.65
C ALA A 47 -20.04 -8.82 2.75
N VAL A 48 -19.00 -9.43 2.18
CA VAL A 48 -18.78 -10.88 2.25
C VAL A 48 -18.53 -11.32 3.70
N HIS A 49 -17.73 -10.57 4.46
CA HIS A 49 -17.55 -10.81 5.88
C HIS A 49 -18.85 -10.62 6.66
N ALA A 50 -19.62 -9.57 6.40
CA ALA A 50 -20.84 -9.28 7.15
C ALA A 50 -21.85 -10.42 7.02
N VAL A 51 -22.04 -10.91 5.80
CA VAL A 51 -22.90 -12.08 5.53
C VAL A 51 -22.28 -13.35 6.12
N GLY A 52 -20.99 -13.60 5.90
CA GLY A 52 -20.35 -14.83 6.36
C GLY A 52 -20.28 -14.95 7.88
N LEU A 53 -19.97 -13.88 8.60
CA LEU A 53 -19.95 -13.85 10.06
C LEU A 53 -21.37 -13.89 10.63
N ALA A 54 -22.37 -13.27 9.98
CA ALA A 54 -23.77 -13.44 10.36
C ALA A 54 -24.21 -14.90 10.26
N VAL A 55 -23.84 -15.62 9.19
CA VAL A 55 -24.09 -17.07 9.06
C VAL A 55 -23.44 -17.83 10.21
N LEU A 56 -22.13 -17.64 10.42
CA LEU A 56 -21.38 -18.38 11.45
C LEU A 56 -21.89 -18.12 12.88
N SER A 57 -22.24 -16.86 13.18
CA SER A 57 -22.81 -16.48 14.47
C SER A 57 -24.22 -17.07 14.64
N SER A 58 -25.06 -17.01 13.61
CA SER A 58 -26.41 -17.63 13.66
C SER A 58 -26.38 -19.16 13.77
N ALA A 59 -25.32 -19.79 13.26
CA ALA A 59 -25.09 -21.22 13.39
C ALA A 59 -24.49 -21.63 14.75
N GLY A 60 -24.19 -20.68 15.64
CA GLY A 60 -23.60 -20.92 16.96
C GLY A 60 -22.13 -21.38 16.90
N VAL A 61 -21.44 -21.17 15.78
CA VAL A 61 -20.05 -21.60 15.58
C VAL A 61 -19.05 -20.63 16.24
N ILE A 62 -19.42 -19.34 16.36
CA ILE A 62 -18.57 -18.27 16.90
C ILE A 62 -19.38 -17.31 17.76
N ASP A 63 -18.76 -16.68 18.77
CA ASP A 63 -19.33 -15.54 19.50
C ASP A 63 -18.69 -14.24 19.00
N ALA A 64 -19.18 -13.79 17.83
CA ALA A 64 -18.65 -12.61 17.17
C ALA A 64 -19.14 -11.32 17.85
N GLN A 65 -18.43 -10.88 18.88
CA GLN A 65 -18.70 -9.61 19.55
C GLN A 65 -17.84 -8.49 18.96
N ALA A 66 -18.44 -7.32 18.78
CA ALA A 66 -17.70 -6.13 18.39
C ALA A 66 -16.93 -5.56 19.60
N ASP A 67 -15.76 -4.98 19.35
CA ASP A 67 -14.90 -4.45 20.40
C ASP A 67 -15.55 -3.26 21.12
N THR A 68 -15.15 -3.03 22.38
CA THR A 68 -15.51 -1.82 23.14
C THR A 68 -15.09 -0.55 22.40
N PHE A 69 -15.94 0.46 22.38
CA PHE A 69 -15.68 1.66 21.60
C PHE A 69 -15.02 2.75 22.46
N ALA A 70 -13.76 3.09 22.16
CA ALA A 70 -13.03 4.21 22.79
C ALA A 70 -12.87 5.37 21.80
N PRO A 71 -13.80 6.34 21.71
CA PRO A 71 -13.86 7.29 20.60
C PRO A 71 -12.59 8.12 20.45
N LEU A 72 -12.04 8.62 21.57
CA LEU A 72 -10.85 9.46 21.54
C LEU A 72 -9.63 8.71 20.99
N ALA A 73 -9.37 7.50 21.52
CA ALA A 73 -8.29 6.64 21.05
C ALA A 73 -8.49 6.21 19.59
N VAL A 74 -9.74 5.93 19.19
CA VAL A 74 -10.08 5.49 17.84
C VAL A 74 -9.91 6.61 16.81
N VAL A 75 -10.34 7.83 17.13
CA VAL A 75 -10.20 9.00 16.26
C VAL A 75 -8.73 9.36 16.08
N ILE A 76 -8.00 9.56 17.18
CA ILE A 76 -6.59 9.96 17.15
C ILE A 76 -5.74 8.84 16.55
N GLY A 77 -5.97 7.60 16.98
CA GLY A 77 -5.28 6.41 16.47
C GLY A 77 -5.54 6.20 14.98
N GLY A 78 -6.78 6.40 14.52
CA GLY A 78 -7.15 6.29 13.12
C GLY A 78 -6.42 7.30 12.23
N VAL A 79 -6.37 8.57 12.64
CA VAL A 79 -5.65 9.61 11.89
C VAL A 79 -4.15 9.33 11.85
N ILE A 80 -3.53 9.01 12.99
CA ILE A 80 -2.09 8.68 13.07
C ILE A 80 -1.78 7.45 12.20
N PHE A 81 -2.62 6.41 12.27
CA PHE A 81 -2.46 5.23 11.44
C PHE A 81 -2.57 5.58 9.95
N GLY A 82 -3.58 6.36 9.56
CA GLY A 82 -3.80 6.81 8.19
C GLY A 82 -2.65 7.62 7.61
N MET A 83 -2.04 8.50 8.40
CA MET A 83 -0.83 9.23 8.00
C MET A 83 0.38 8.28 7.89
N GLY A 84 0.54 7.36 8.86
CA GLY A 84 1.63 6.39 8.89
C GLY A 84 1.66 5.47 7.68
N ILE A 85 0.50 4.99 7.20
CA ILE A 85 0.43 4.13 6.01
C ILE A 85 0.84 4.84 4.71
N ILE A 86 0.75 6.17 4.65
CA ILE A 86 1.25 6.95 3.49
C ILE A 86 2.77 7.01 3.52
N LEU A 87 3.37 7.31 4.67
CA LEU A 87 4.84 7.35 4.83
C LEU A 87 5.49 5.97 4.64
N ALA A 88 4.88 4.93 5.19
CA ALA A 88 5.35 3.55 5.04
C ALA A 88 5.15 2.99 3.61
N GLY A 89 4.31 3.64 2.79
CA GLY A 89 3.97 3.16 1.45
C GLY A 89 3.18 1.85 1.45
N GLY A 90 2.49 1.49 2.54
CA GLY A 90 1.75 0.24 2.67
C GLY A 90 0.84 0.20 3.91
N CYS A 91 -0.27 -0.54 3.85
CA CYS A 91 -1.07 -0.86 5.04
C CYS A 91 -0.43 -2.04 5.79
N ALA A 92 -0.92 -2.38 7.00
CA ALA A 92 -0.32 -3.45 7.81
C ALA A 92 -0.11 -4.77 7.05
N SER A 93 -1.15 -5.31 6.40
CA SER A 93 -1.03 -6.50 5.53
C SER A 93 -0.21 -6.23 4.27
N GLY A 94 -0.28 -5.01 3.75
CA GLY A 94 0.52 -4.52 2.63
C GLY A 94 2.01 -4.63 2.88
N THR A 95 2.46 -4.14 4.04
CA THR A 95 3.85 -4.16 4.45
C THR A 95 4.36 -5.59 4.59
N TRP A 96 3.55 -6.51 5.12
CA TRP A 96 3.93 -7.93 5.16
C TRP A 96 4.06 -8.57 3.77
N TYR A 97 3.06 -8.44 2.88
CA TYR A 97 3.16 -9.12 1.59
C TYR A 97 4.25 -8.50 0.70
N ARG A 98 4.42 -7.16 0.73
CA ARG A 98 5.50 -6.44 -0.01
C ARG A 98 6.88 -6.74 0.56
N SER A 99 6.97 -7.09 1.84
CA SER A 99 8.21 -7.64 2.40
C SER A 99 8.59 -8.95 1.69
N GLY A 100 7.62 -9.80 1.36
CA GLY A 100 7.83 -11.01 0.56
C GLY A 100 8.15 -10.75 -0.92
N GLU A 101 7.79 -9.58 -1.47
CA GLU A 101 8.19 -9.16 -2.82
C GLU A 101 9.65 -8.66 -2.90
N GLY A 102 10.31 -8.44 -1.74
CA GLY A 102 11.70 -8.00 -1.65
C GLY A 102 11.88 -6.50 -1.40
N LEU A 103 10.85 -5.75 -0.98
CA LEU A 103 10.99 -4.32 -0.73
C LEU A 103 11.59 -4.05 0.65
N VAL A 104 12.85 -3.60 0.70
CA VAL A 104 13.58 -3.33 1.95
C VAL A 104 12.93 -2.22 2.78
N GLY A 105 12.34 -1.21 2.14
CA GLY A 105 11.55 -0.20 2.85
C GLY A 105 10.37 -0.79 3.63
N SER A 106 9.74 -1.85 3.10
CA SER A 106 8.68 -2.56 3.82
C SER A 106 9.23 -3.36 5.00
N TRP A 107 10.47 -3.87 4.94
CA TRP A 107 11.11 -4.55 6.07
C TRP A 107 11.34 -3.58 7.23
N ILE A 108 11.85 -2.39 6.93
CA ILE A 108 12.08 -1.32 7.91
C ILE A 108 10.74 -0.93 8.56
N ALA A 109 9.73 -0.64 7.73
CA ALA A 109 8.40 -0.26 8.23
C ALA A 109 7.75 -1.38 9.05
N LEU A 110 7.90 -2.65 8.64
CA LEU A 110 7.34 -3.80 9.34
C LEU A 110 7.97 -3.98 10.72
N PHE A 111 9.30 -3.88 10.80
CA PHE A 111 10.02 -3.98 12.07
C PHE A 111 9.59 -2.86 13.02
N MET A 112 9.59 -1.61 12.54
CA MET A 112 9.18 -0.46 13.37
C MET A 112 7.71 -0.51 13.78
N TYR A 113 6.85 -1.01 12.90
CA TYR A 113 5.45 -1.29 13.20
C TYR A 113 5.29 -2.32 14.32
N GLY A 114 6.04 -3.43 14.25
CA GLY A 114 6.08 -4.45 15.30
C GLY A 114 6.58 -3.88 16.64
N VAL A 115 7.65 -3.10 16.62
CA VAL A 115 8.26 -2.48 17.82
C VAL A 115 7.26 -1.54 18.50
N SER A 116 6.68 -0.58 17.77
CA SER A 116 5.77 0.38 18.37
C SER A 116 4.44 -0.26 18.79
N ALA A 117 3.94 -1.25 18.04
CA ALA A 117 2.77 -2.03 18.46
C ALA A 117 3.05 -2.84 19.73
N ALA A 118 4.22 -3.47 19.84
CA ALA A 118 4.62 -4.21 21.04
C ALA A 118 4.77 -3.27 22.24
N ALA A 119 5.40 -2.10 22.05
CA ALA A 119 5.59 -1.08 23.08
C ALA A 119 4.26 -0.55 23.63
N MET A 120 3.28 -0.30 22.76
CA MET A 120 1.95 0.19 23.13
C MET A 120 1.09 -0.87 23.81
N LYS A 121 1.18 -2.13 23.38
CA LYS A 121 0.30 -3.20 23.87
C LYS A 121 0.80 -3.93 25.10
N SER A 122 2.11 -3.95 25.37
CA SER A 122 2.66 -4.62 26.55
C SER A 122 3.99 -4.05 27.04
N GLY A 123 4.48 -2.98 26.43
CA GLY A 123 5.77 -2.38 26.79
C GLY A 123 5.58 -1.12 27.60
N VAL A 124 6.56 -0.22 27.48
CA VAL A 124 6.63 1.04 28.25
C VAL A 124 5.49 2.02 27.97
N LEU A 125 4.77 1.87 26.85
CA LEU A 125 3.70 2.78 26.43
C LEU A 125 2.28 2.26 26.76
N THR A 126 2.15 1.18 27.51
CA THR A 126 0.83 0.66 27.94
C THR A 126 0.05 1.68 28.75
N GLY A 127 0.69 2.33 29.72
CA GLY A 127 0.05 3.37 30.53
C GLY A 127 -0.52 4.52 29.68
N PHE A 128 0.15 4.87 28.59
CA PHE A 128 -0.36 5.86 27.63
C PHE A 128 -1.54 5.31 26.81
N SER A 129 -1.43 4.08 26.30
CA SER A 129 -2.53 3.41 25.58
C SER A 129 -3.79 3.32 26.44
N ASP A 130 -3.65 2.93 27.70
CA ASP A 130 -4.75 2.72 28.63
C ASP A 130 -5.36 4.06 29.07
N ALA A 131 -4.53 5.08 29.32
CA ALA A 131 -5.01 6.44 29.57
C ALA A 131 -5.85 6.97 28.40
N MET A 132 -5.42 6.77 27.16
CA MET A 132 -6.17 7.17 25.97
C MET A 132 -7.48 6.39 25.79
N LYS A 133 -7.52 5.13 26.22
CA LYS A 133 -8.69 4.24 26.14
C LYS A 133 -9.61 4.30 27.35
N SER A 134 -9.23 5.03 28.40
CA SER A 134 -10.00 5.17 29.64
C SER A 134 -11.42 5.68 29.40
N TRP A 135 -11.61 6.49 28.36
CA TRP A 135 -12.93 6.91 27.90
C TRP A 135 -13.48 5.92 26.87
N SER A 136 -14.02 4.80 27.36
CA SER A 136 -14.67 3.76 26.56
C SER A 136 -16.15 3.63 26.86
N PHE A 137 -16.94 3.33 25.83
CA PHE A 137 -18.36 3.02 25.91
C PHE A 137 -18.57 1.52 25.63
N GLU A 138 -19.53 0.90 26.33
CA GLU A 138 -19.98 -0.47 26.08
C GLU A 138 -20.82 -0.60 24.78
N ALA A 139 -20.98 0.48 24.02
CA ALA A 139 -21.63 0.44 22.72
C ALA A 139 -20.73 -0.29 21.70
N THR A 140 -20.92 -1.61 21.59
CA THR A 140 -20.11 -2.48 20.73
C THR A 140 -20.52 -2.36 19.26
N SER A 141 -21.83 -2.42 18.95
CA SER A 141 -22.31 -2.47 17.56
C SER A 141 -23.71 -1.88 17.35
N VAL A 142 -23.98 -1.45 16.11
CA VAL A 142 -25.25 -0.82 15.72
C VAL A 142 -26.44 -1.76 15.95
N GLN A 143 -26.29 -3.03 15.61
CA GLN A 143 -27.34 -4.04 15.83
C GLN A 143 -27.62 -4.28 17.31
N ALA A 144 -26.58 -4.32 18.15
CA ALA A 144 -26.75 -4.52 19.59
C ALA A 144 -27.44 -3.32 20.24
N SER A 145 -27.06 -2.10 19.85
CA SER A 145 -27.70 -0.88 20.36
C SER A 145 -29.16 -0.71 19.91
N LEU A 146 -29.52 -1.21 18.72
CA LEU A 146 -30.89 -1.15 18.20
C LEU A 146 -31.73 -2.39 18.57
N GLY A 147 -31.14 -3.43 19.13
CA GLY A 147 -31.82 -4.70 19.43
C GLY A 147 -32.35 -5.43 18.19
N ILE A 148 -31.78 -5.16 17.01
CA ILE A 148 -32.21 -5.74 15.73
C ILE A 148 -31.30 -6.91 15.33
N SER A 149 -31.84 -7.83 14.52
CA SER A 149 -31.02 -8.89 13.92
C SER A 149 -29.99 -8.30 12.95
N VAL A 150 -28.76 -8.83 12.97
CA VAL A 150 -27.67 -8.44 12.06
C VAL A 150 -28.06 -8.57 10.57
N TRP A 151 -28.98 -9.48 10.24
CA TRP A 151 -29.46 -9.69 8.87
C TRP A 151 -30.15 -8.47 8.27
N TRP A 152 -30.79 -7.64 9.10
CA TRP A 152 -31.40 -6.38 8.66
C TRP A 152 -30.38 -5.33 8.21
N LEU A 153 -29.13 -5.45 8.65
CA LEU A 153 -28.03 -4.59 8.19
C LEU A 153 -27.21 -5.29 7.08
N ALA A 154 -26.91 -6.57 7.26
CA ALA A 154 -26.05 -7.34 6.35
C ALA A 154 -26.65 -7.49 4.94
N ILE A 155 -27.94 -7.82 4.82
CA ILE A 155 -28.56 -8.06 3.50
C ILE A 155 -28.67 -6.77 2.69
N PRO A 156 -29.22 -5.64 3.21
CA PRO A 156 -29.27 -4.40 2.46
C PRO A 156 -27.87 -3.86 2.11
N PHE A 157 -26.91 -3.99 3.02
CA PHE A 157 -25.53 -3.60 2.76
C PHE A 157 -24.91 -4.45 1.63
N ALA A 158 -25.07 -5.78 1.66
CA ALA A 158 -24.58 -6.65 0.60
C ALA A 158 -25.26 -6.37 -0.75
N ALA A 159 -26.57 -6.11 -0.77
CA ALA A 159 -27.31 -5.73 -1.97
C ALA A 159 -26.82 -4.39 -2.56
N LEU A 160 -26.58 -3.39 -1.71
CA LEU A 160 -26.01 -2.10 -2.10
C LEU A 160 -24.63 -2.29 -2.76
N VAL A 161 -23.75 -3.07 -2.11
CA VAL A 161 -22.41 -3.34 -2.62
C VAL A 161 -22.44 -4.13 -3.93
N ALA A 162 -23.36 -5.09 -4.08
CA ALA A 162 -23.56 -5.80 -5.34
C ALA A 162 -24.02 -4.85 -6.46
N GLY A 163 -24.94 -3.93 -6.17
CA GLY A 163 -25.38 -2.89 -7.11
C GLY A 163 -24.25 -1.94 -7.53
N LEU A 164 -23.46 -1.44 -6.58
CA LEU A 164 -22.28 -0.61 -6.85
C LEU A 164 -21.24 -1.37 -7.68
N THR A 165 -21.02 -2.65 -7.37
CA THR A 165 -20.09 -3.50 -8.12
C THR A 165 -20.54 -3.69 -9.56
N ALA A 166 -21.83 -3.98 -9.79
CA ALA A 166 -22.39 -4.08 -11.14
C ALA A 166 -22.26 -2.75 -11.91
N TYR A 167 -22.49 -1.61 -11.25
CA TYR A 167 -22.31 -0.28 -11.82
C TYR A 167 -20.87 -0.02 -12.26
N PHE A 168 -19.88 -0.28 -11.39
CA PHE A 168 -18.48 -0.08 -11.74
C PHE A 168 -17.98 -1.07 -12.80
N LEU A 169 -18.43 -2.32 -12.79
CA LEU A 169 -18.11 -3.29 -13.84
C LEU A 169 -18.67 -2.86 -15.20
N LYS A 170 -19.88 -2.28 -15.23
CA LYS A 170 -20.47 -1.72 -16.44
C LYS A 170 -19.66 -0.54 -16.97
N GLN A 171 -19.22 0.36 -16.09
CA GLN A 171 -18.33 1.45 -16.47
C GLN A 171 -16.98 0.95 -16.98
N GLU A 172 -16.40 -0.06 -16.35
CA GLU A 172 -15.13 -0.63 -16.76
C GLU A 172 -15.22 -1.27 -18.14
N LYS A 173 -16.31 -1.98 -18.44
CA LYS A 173 -16.55 -2.56 -19.76
C LYS A 173 -16.77 -1.49 -20.85
N ALA A 174 -17.23 -0.30 -20.47
CA ALA A 174 -17.42 0.82 -21.39
C ALA A 174 -16.13 1.62 -21.64
N ARG A 175 -15.06 1.38 -20.89
CA ARG A 175 -13.77 2.05 -21.08
C ARG A 175 -12.97 1.41 -22.22
N PRO A 176 -12.11 2.18 -22.91
CA PRO A 176 -11.20 1.63 -23.90
C PRO A 176 -10.32 0.53 -23.30
N GLN A 177 -10.02 -0.49 -24.11
CA GLN A 177 -9.21 -1.61 -23.66
C GLN A 177 -7.80 -1.13 -23.33
N MET A 178 -7.36 -1.46 -22.12
CA MET A 178 -6.01 -1.14 -21.65
C MET A 178 -5.01 -2.09 -22.33
N ALA A 179 -3.82 -1.59 -22.66
CA ALA A 179 -2.72 -2.45 -23.08
C ALA A 179 -2.42 -3.49 -21.97
N GLN A 180 -2.26 -4.75 -22.38
CA GLN A 180 -1.90 -5.86 -21.51
C GLN A 180 -0.59 -6.47 -21.96
N LEU A 181 0.20 -6.98 -21.02
CA LEU A 181 1.41 -7.72 -21.32
C LEU A 181 1.09 -8.98 -22.11
N ALA A 182 1.91 -9.29 -23.11
CA ALA A 182 1.76 -10.51 -23.90
C ALA A 182 1.90 -11.75 -22.98
N PRO A 183 1.01 -12.75 -23.08
CA PRO A 183 1.07 -13.96 -22.25
C PRO A 183 2.32 -14.79 -22.61
N LYS A 184 3.12 -15.18 -21.60
CA LYS A 184 4.36 -15.97 -21.78
C LYS A 184 4.21 -17.45 -21.36
N LYS A 185 3.21 -17.80 -20.54
CA LYS A 185 2.90 -19.15 -20.04
C LYS A 185 1.49 -19.56 -20.48
N GLN A 186 1.22 -20.88 -20.46
CA GLN A 186 -0.09 -21.47 -20.76
C GLN A 186 -0.68 -22.20 -19.54
N GLY A 187 -2.01 -22.37 -19.52
CA GLY A 187 -2.71 -23.18 -18.50
C GLY A 187 -2.82 -22.55 -17.10
N LEU A 188 -2.78 -23.37 -16.05
CA LEU A 188 -2.91 -22.92 -14.65
C LEU A 188 -1.77 -21.97 -14.23
N ALA A 189 -0.58 -22.19 -14.79
CA ALA A 189 0.58 -21.32 -14.59
C ALA A 189 0.34 -19.92 -15.17
N HIS A 190 -0.37 -19.80 -16.29
CA HIS A 190 -0.77 -18.49 -16.83
C HIS A 190 -1.76 -17.79 -15.89
N LEU A 191 -2.80 -18.50 -15.41
CA LEU A 191 -3.82 -17.93 -14.52
C LEU A 191 -3.25 -17.50 -13.16
N LEU A 192 -2.33 -18.29 -12.61
CA LEU A 192 -1.74 -18.04 -11.29
C LEU A 192 -0.54 -17.10 -11.34
N ALA A 193 0.28 -17.15 -12.39
CA ALA A 193 1.55 -16.42 -12.44
C ALA A 193 1.52 -15.16 -13.33
N GLU A 194 0.69 -15.11 -14.38
CA GLU A 194 0.77 -14.04 -15.39
C GLU A 194 -0.48 -13.20 -15.50
N LYS A 195 -1.66 -13.82 -15.45
CA LYS A 195 -2.92 -13.09 -15.58
C LYS A 195 -3.07 -12.12 -14.41
N PRO A 196 -3.27 -10.82 -14.65
CA PRO A 196 -3.63 -9.88 -13.59
C PRO A 196 -5.00 -10.28 -13.04
N TRP A 197 -5.06 -10.54 -11.74
CA TRP A 197 -6.31 -10.91 -11.09
C TRP A 197 -7.23 -9.69 -11.04
N HIS A 198 -8.50 -9.89 -11.38
CA HIS A 198 -9.46 -8.80 -11.33
C HIS A 198 -9.64 -8.35 -9.88
N PHE A 199 -9.58 -7.04 -9.65
CA PHE A 199 -9.56 -6.46 -8.30
C PHE A 199 -10.74 -6.92 -7.42
N TYR A 200 -11.94 -7.02 -7.99
CA TYR A 200 -13.14 -7.51 -7.28
C TYR A 200 -13.14 -9.02 -7.03
N SER A 201 -12.49 -9.82 -7.90
CA SER A 201 -12.37 -11.26 -7.66
C SER A 201 -11.44 -11.55 -6.49
N THR A 202 -10.35 -10.80 -6.38
CA THR A 202 -9.46 -10.86 -5.22
C THR A 202 -10.19 -10.43 -3.95
N ALA A 203 -10.97 -9.35 -3.99
CA ALA A 203 -11.78 -8.92 -2.85
C ALA A 203 -12.73 -10.02 -2.36
N LEU A 204 -13.44 -10.69 -3.27
CA LEU A 204 -14.31 -11.81 -2.92
C LEU A 204 -13.54 -12.93 -2.21
N ILE A 205 -12.38 -13.33 -2.75
CA ILE A 205 -11.56 -14.41 -2.19
C ILE A 205 -10.98 -14.01 -0.83
N VAL A 206 -10.47 -12.79 -0.68
CA VAL A 206 -9.97 -12.26 0.60
C VAL A 206 -11.08 -12.23 1.65
N GLY A 207 -12.29 -11.81 1.26
CA GLY A 207 -13.46 -11.86 2.15
C GLY A 207 -13.81 -13.28 2.58
N LEU A 208 -13.87 -14.23 1.65
CA LEU A 208 -14.14 -15.63 1.98
C LEU A 208 -13.06 -16.24 2.89
N LEU A 209 -11.79 -15.94 2.63
CA LEU A 209 -10.67 -16.37 3.49
C LEU A 209 -10.80 -15.80 4.90
N GLY A 210 -11.28 -14.56 5.05
CA GLY A 210 -11.49 -13.98 6.37
C GLY A 210 -12.70 -14.55 7.12
N VAL A 211 -13.75 -14.98 6.42
CA VAL A 211 -14.84 -15.77 7.03
C VAL A 211 -14.31 -17.10 7.54
N ILE A 212 -13.49 -17.81 6.75
CA ILE A 212 -12.88 -19.10 7.12
C ILE A 212 -11.85 -18.94 8.25
N ALA A 213 -11.15 -17.81 8.30
CA ALA A 213 -10.14 -17.53 9.31
C ALA A 213 -10.69 -17.53 10.74
N TRP A 214 -11.91 -17.03 10.94
CA TRP A 214 -12.49 -16.92 12.28
C TRP A 214 -12.68 -18.28 12.98
N PRO A 215 -13.41 -19.27 12.43
CA PRO A 215 -13.59 -20.56 13.09
C PRO A 215 -12.28 -21.31 13.25
N LEU A 216 -11.34 -21.17 12.31
CA LEU A 216 -10.00 -21.77 12.43
C LEU A 216 -9.19 -21.16 13.58
N SER A 217 -9.33 -19.84 13.79
CA SER A 217 -8.73 -19.15 14.94
C SER A 217 -9.43 -19.55 16.25
N ALA A 218 -10.76 -19.54 16.28
CA ALA A 218 -11.56 -19.88 17.46
C ALA A 218 -11.26 -21.31 17.96
N ALA A 219 -11.07 -22.26 17.04
CA ALA A 219 -10.66 -23.63 17.34
C ALA A 219 -9.28 -23.75 18.03
N THR A 220 -8.50 -22.66 18.09
CA THR A 220 -7.22 -22.61 18.81
C THR A 220 -7.27 -21.81 20.11
N GLY A 221 -8.46 -21.38 20.54
CA GLY A 221 -8.67 -20.56 21.75
C GLY A 221 -8.59 -19.06 21.51
N ARG A 222 -8.41 -18.60 20.25
CA ARG A 222 -8.44 -17.18 19.88
C ARG A 222 -9.74 -16.88 19.12
N ASP A 223 -10.76 -16.41 19.82
CA ASP A 223 -12.04 -16.05 19.20
C ASP A 223 -11.97 -14.66 18.55
N SER A 224 -11.32 -14.59 17.39
CA SER A 224 -11.17 -13.35 16.63
C SER A 224 -10.90 -13.66 15.17
N GLY A 225 -11.41 -12.80 14.28
CA GLY A 225 -11.14 -12.90 12.84
C GLY A 225 -9.71 -12.54 12.43
N LEU A 226 -9.56 -12.17 11.15
CA LEU A 226 -8.28 -11.72 10.59
C LEU A 226 -7.74 -10.50 11.36
N GLY A 227 -6.49 -10.59 11.80
CA GLY A 227 -5.79 -9.51 12.46
C GLY A 227 -4.31 -9.56 12.15
N ILE A 228 -3.69 -8.39 11.94
CA ILE A 228 -2.26 -8.29 11.61
C ILE A 228 -1.47 -7.66 12.76
N THR A 229 -2.03 -6.64 13.42
CA THR A 229 -1.31 -5.86 14.45
C THR A 229 -0.86 -6.69 15.63
N THR A 230 -1.76 -7.41 16.28
CA THR A 230 -1.42 -8.22 17.47
C THR A 230 -0.44 -9.35 17.11
N PRO A 231 -0.68 -10.13 16.05
CA PRO A 231 0.32 -11.10 15.59
C PRO A 231 1.68 -10.51 15.26
N THR A 232 1.73 -9.33 14.62
CA THR A 232 3.02 -8.68 14.31
C THR A 232 3.79 -8.32 15.59
N SER A 233 3.09 -7.79 16.60
CA SER A 233 3.72 -7.54 17.91
C SER A 233 4.12 -8.82 18.62
N ASP A 234 3.34 -9.89 18.51
CA ASP A 234 3.64 -11.18 19.14
C ASP A 234 4.83 -11.88 18.46
N THR A 235 4.97 -11.79 17.13
CA THR A 235 6.17 -12.25 16.41
C THR A 235 7.42 -11.57 16.96
N LEU A 236 7.39 -10.25 17.13
CA LEU A 236 8.54 -9.52 17.65
C LEU A 236 8.82 -9.87 19.12
N ARG A 237 7.78 -10.02 19.94
CA ARG A 237 7.94 -10.44 21.34
C ARG A 237 8.54 -11.82 21.43
N PHE A 238 8.07 -12.78 20.64
CA PHE A 238 8.68 -14.11 20.55
C PHE A 238 10.18 -14.03 20.24
N LEU A 239 10.56 -13.21 19.26
CA LEU A 239 11.96 -13.02 18.88
C LEU A 239 12.82 -12.42 20.01
N VAL A 240 12.25 -11.56 20.86
CA VAL A 240 12.98 -10.87 21.94
C VAL A 240 12.97 -11.68 23.24
N SER A 241 11.84 -12.24 23.64
CA SER A 241 11.67 -12.93 24.93
C SER A 241 11.85 -14.44 24.86
N GLY A 242 11.80 -15.04 23.67
CA GLY A 242 11.80 -16.50 23.49
C GLY A 242 10.51 -17.19 23.97
N ASP A 243 9.48 -16.42 24.31
CA ASP A 243 8.22 -16.94 24.86
C ASP A 243 7.38 -17.65 23.78
N SER A 244 7.37 -18.98 23.81
CA SER A 244 6.63 -19.81 22.87
C SER A 244 5.12 -19.62 22.91
N GLU A 245 4.55 -19.07 23.98
CA GLU A 245 3.10 -18.78 24.05
C GLU A 245 2.70 -17.69 23.02
N ARG A 246 3.66 -16.88 22.57
CA ARG A 246 3.45 -15.88 21.52
C ARG A 246 3.38 -16.47 20.12
N LEU A 247 3.81 -17.71 19.92
CA LEU A 247 3.60 -18.46 18.67
C LEU A 247 2.18 -19.04 18.61
N ASN A 248 1.20 -18.15 18.52
CA ASN A 248 -0.20 -18.50 18.38
C ASN A 248 -0.64 -18.57 16.90
N TRP A 249 -1.92 -18.88 16.68
CA TRP A 249 -2.51 -19.01 15.34
C TRP A 249 -2.36 -17.74 14.50
N GLY A 250 -2.51 -16.56 15.12
CA GLY A 250 -2.36 -15.28 14.45
C GLY A 250 -0.92 -15.02 14.03
N THR A 251 0.05 -15.32 14.89
CA THR A 251 1.49 -15.22 14.58
C THR A 251 1.86 -16.09 13.38
N LEU A 252 1.37 -17.33 13.35
CA LEU A 252 1.54 -18.21 12.19
C LEU A 252 0.83 -17.68 10.93
N LEU A 253 -0.31 -17.00 11.08
CA LEU A 253 -1.00 -16.36 9.95
C LEU A 253 -0.15 -15.27 9.28
N VAL A 254 0.49 -14.38 10.05
CA VAL A 254 1.32 -13.32 9.45
C VAL A 254 2.63 -13.86 8.85
N LEU A 255 3.22 -14.89 9.47
CA LEU A 255 4.37 -15.60 8.89
C LEU A 255 3.99 -16.35 7.61
N GLY A 256 2.81 -16.98 7.60
CA GLY A 256 2.24 -17.60 6.42
C GLY A 256 2.02 -16.58 5.31
N LEU A 257 1.48 -15.41 5.65
CA LEU A 257 1.25 -14.31 4.71
C LEU A 257 2.55 -13.85 4.03
N LEU A 258 3.65 -13.77 4.78
CA LEU A 258 4.98 -13.49 4.22
C LEU A 258 5.45 -14.61 3.26
N ALA A 259 5.34 -15.88 3.69
CA ALA A 259 5.77 -17.02 2.90
C ALA A 259 4.95 -17.14 1.60
N GLY A 260 3.63 -16.97 1.68
CA GLY A 260 2.71 -17.02 0.55
C GLY A 260 2.96 -15.92 -0.47
N SER A 261 3.22 -14.69 -0.02
CA SER A 261 3.53 -13.58 -0.92
C SER A 261 4.90 -13.75 -1.57
N PHE A 262 5.90 -14.30 -0.85
CA PHE A 262 7.20 -14.64 -1.43
C PHE A 262 7.08 -15.69 -2.53
N VAL A 263 6.32 -16.78 -2.27
CA VAL A 263 6.06 -17.81 -3.30
C VAL A 263 5.36 -17.19 -4.51
N ALA A 264 4.33 -16.35 -4.29
CA ALA A 264 3.62 -15.69 -5.36
C ALA A 264 4.54 -14.81 -6.22
N ALA A 265 5.36 -13.96 -5.57
CA ALA A 265 6.31 -13.07 -6.23
C ALA A 265 7.39 -13.84 -7.03
N ARG A 266 7.86 -14.99 -6.52
CA ARG A 266 8.83 -15.84 -7.23
C ARG A 266 8.20 -16.53 -8.43
N VAL A 267 6.96 -17.03 -8.29
CA VAL A 267 6.23 -17.71 -9.36
C VAL A 267 5.84 -16.75 -10.49
N SER A 268 5.48 -15.50 -10.14
CA SER A 268 5.17 -14.44 -11.10
C SER A 268 6.40 -13.76 -11.71
N GLY A 269 7.60 -14.00 -11.17
CA GLY A 269 8.83 -13.31 -11.61
C GLY A 269 8.89 -11.84 -11.17
N GLU A 270 8.10 -11.45 -10.17
CA GLU A 270 8.02 -10.09 -9.63
C GLU A 270 8.91 -9.87 -8.38
N PHE A 271 9.57 -10.94 -7.90
CA PHE A 271 10.50 -10.85 -6.78
C PHE A 271 11.81 -10.16 -7.17
N ARG A 272 12.11 -9.05 -6.50
CA ARG A 272 13.39 -8.35 -6.59
C ARG A 272 13.65 -7.61 -5.30
N VAL A 273 14.88 -7.70 -4.81
CA VAL A 273 15.33 -6.90 -3.67
C VAL A 273 15.48 -5.45 -4.11
N ARG A 274 14.62 -4.58 -3.57
CA ARG A 274 14.58 -3.15 -3.88
C ARG A 274 14.99 -2.37 -2.63
N VAL A 275 16.18 -1.75 -2.69
CA VAL A 275 16.71 -0.94 -1.61
C VAL A 275 16.26 0.51 -1.80
N PRO A 276 15.51 1.10 -0.85
CA PRO A 276 15.08 2.49 -0.94
C PRO A 276 16.25 3.46 -0.74
N ASP A 277 16.07 4.71 -1.19
CA ASP A 277 16.98 5.80 -0.86
C ASP A 277 16.91 6.17 0.65
N ALA A 278 17.81 7.03 1.11
CA ALA A 278 17.88 7.45 2.51
C ALA A 278 16.57 8.12 2.98
N THR A 279 16.00 8.98 2.13
CA THR A 279 14.74 9.68 2.43
C THR A 279 13.58 8.71 2.63
N GLN A 280 13.42 7.74 1.71
CA GLN A 280 12.37 6.75 1.81
C GLN A 280 12.61 5.76 2.96
N SER A 281 13.86 5.50 3.32
CA SER A 281 14.20 4.72 4.52
C SER A 281 13.71 5.42 5.79
N VAL A 282 13.97 6.72 5.92
CA VAL A 282 13.49 7.55 7.05
C VAL A 282 11.96 7.58 7.10
N ARG A 283 11.30 7.78 5.94
CA ARG A 283 9.83 7.73 5.83
C ARG A 283 9.28 6.38 6.28
N SER A 284 9.96 5.28 5.94
CA SER A 284 9.58 3.93 6.33
C SER A 284 9.68 3.71 7.85
N VAL A 285 10.71 4.27 8.51
CA VAL A 285 10.85 4.24 9.97
C VAL A 285 9.69 4.95 10.65
N PHE A 286 9.49 6.23 10.33
CA PHE A 286 8.41 7.02 10.94
C PHE A 286 7.03 6.47 10.60
N GLY A 287 6.82 6.03 9.36
CA GLY A 287 5.59 5.39 8.93
C GLY A 287 5.28 4.13 9.72
N GLY A 288 6.26 3.24 9.89
CA GLY A 288 6.11 2.03 10.71
C GLY A 288 5.78 2.35 12.17
N LEU A 289 6.50 3.29 12.79
CA LEU A 289 6.23 3.71 14.18
C LEU A 289 4.80 4.25 14.33
N MET A 290 4.37 5.16 13.46
CA MET A 290 3.01 5.72 13.45
C MET A 290 1.95 4.64 13.22
N MET A 291 2.20 3.68 12.33
CA MET A 291 1.29 2.55 12.12
C MET A 291 1.09 1.73 13.40
N GLY A 292 2.13 1.48 14.20
CA GLY A 292 1.99 0.64 15.38
C GLY A 292 1.34 1.36 16.55
N VAL A 293 1.65 2.65 16.73
CA VAL A 293 0.95 3.53 17.69
C VAL A 293 -0.52 3.68 17.30
N GLY A 294 -0.78 4.09 16.06
CA GLY A 294 -2.12 4.33 15.55
C GLY A 294 -3.00 3.07 15.58
N ALA A 295 -2.47 1.92 15.15
CA ALA A 295 -3.22 0.66 15.18
C ALA A 295 -3.49 0.15 16.60
N SER A 296 -2.64 0.49 17.56
CA SER A 296 -2.83 0.09 18.96
C SER A 296 -3.86 0.95 19.67
N LEU A 297 -3.88 2.26 19.37
CA LEU A 297 -4.91 3.19 19.87
C LEU A 297 -6.27 2.93 19.20
N ALA A 298 -6.28 2.72 17.89
CA ALA A 298 -7.50 2.50 17.13
C ALA A 298 -8.14 1.11 17.32
N GLY A 299 -7.61 0.26 18.20
CA GLY A 299 -8.09 -1.11 18.41
C GLY A 299 -7.71 -2.10 17.30
N GLY A 300 -7.21 -1.63 16.14
CA GLY A 300 -6.67 -2.47 15.09
C GLY A 300 -6.19 -1.70 13.88
N CYS A 301 -5.58 -2.42 12.93
CA CYS A 301 -5.24 -1.88 11.61
C CYS A 301 -6.44 -1.96 10.64
N THR A 302 -6.22 -1.57 9.39
CA THR A 302 -7.21 -1.67 8.31
C THR A 302 -7.81 -3.06 8.12
N VAL A 303 -7.09 -4.14 8.45
CA VAL A 303 -7.61 -5.51 8.37
C VAL A 303 -8.55 -5.81 9.54
N GLY A 304 -8.02 -5.75 10.76
CA GLY A 304 -8.80 -6.12 11.96
C GLY A 304 -9.94 -5.14 12.23
N ASN A 305 -9.67 -3.84 12.22
CA ASN A 305 -10.70 -2.87 12.54
C ASN A 305 -11.45 -2.40 11.27
N GLY A 306 -10.73 -2.16 10.18
CA GLY A 306 -11.32 -1.65 8.95
C GLY A 306 -12.14 -2.66 8.13
N MET A 307 -11.83 -3.97 8.19
CA MET A 307 -12.57 -5.01 7.46
C MET A 307 -13.39 -5.93 8.36
N VAL A 308 -12.84 -6.34 9.52
CA VAL A 308 -13.55 -7.28 10.40
C VAL A 308 -14.55 -6.54 11.30
N GLN A 309 -14.14 -5.52 12.07
CA GLN A 309 -15.08 -4.81 12.95
C GLN A 309 -16.18 -4.03 12.19
N THR A 310 -15.88 -3.48 11.01
CA THR A 310 -16.91 -2.86 10.14
C THR A 310 -17.95 -3.86 9.65
N SER A 311 -17.55 -5.10 9.39
CA SER A 311 -18.47 -6.17 8.97
C SER A 311 -19.37 -6.66 10.11
N LEU A 312 -18.94 -6.48 11.36
CA LEU A 312 -19.76 -6.65 12.56
C LEU A 312 -20.62 -5.42 12.87
N PHE A 313 -20.64 -4.42 11.98
CA PHE A 313 -21.30 -3.13 12.18
C PHE A 313 -20.94 -2.47 13.54
N GLY A 314 -19.68 -2.65 13.96
CA GLY A 314 -19.14 -2.04 15.17
C GLY A 314 -18.92 -0.55 15.01
N TYR A 315 -19.27 0.25 16.01
CA TYR A 315 -19.02 1.71 15.99
C TYR A 315 -17.52 2.00 15.84
N GLN A 316 -16.69 1.23 16.57
CA GLN A 316 -15.24 1.33 16.49
C GLN A 316 -14.72 1.13 15.05
N GLY A 317 -15.23 0.13 14.33
CA GLY A 317 -14.78 -0.18 12.97
C GLY A 317 -15.08 0.95 11.99
N TRP A 318 -16.32 1.45 11.99
CA TRP A 318 -16.75 2.51 11.07
C TRP A 318 -16.07 3.85 11.37
N VAL A 319 -15.98 4.23 12.64
CA VAL A 319 -15.30 5.46 13.06
C VAL A 319 -13.81 5.37 12.73
N ALA A 320 -13.15 4.25 13.05
CA ALA A 320 -11.73 4.08 12.71
C ALA A 320 -11.50 4.14 11.20
N LEU A 321 -12.32 3.47 10.39
CA LEU A 321 -12.16 3.49 8.93
C LEU A 321 -12.30 4.92 8.38
N ALA A 322 -13.27 5.70 8.89
CA ALA A 322 -13.46 7.09 8.50
C ALA A 322 -12.24 7.95 8.86
N PHE A 323 -11.72 7.84 10.09
CA PHE A 323 -10.57 8.64 10.53
C PHE A 323 -9.23 8.15 9.95
N ILE A 324 -9.10 6.87 9.60
CA ILE A 324 -8.01 6.37 8.76
C ILE A 324 -8.07 7.03 7.38
N ALA A 325 -9.25 7.17 6.79
CA ALA A 325 -9.39 7.87 5.51
C ALA A 325 -9.03 9.35 5.61
N VAL A 326 -9.39 10.03 6.70
CA VAL A 326 -8.94 11.40 6.99
C VAL A 326 -7.42 11.47 7.14
N GLY A 327 -6.81 10.54 7.87
CA GLY A 327 -5.36 10.47 8.02
C GLY A 327 -4.63 10.22 6.70
N VAL A 328 -5.19 9.35 5.84
CA VAL A 328 -4.68 9.12 4.48
C VAL A 328 -4.78 10.38 3.64
N TRP A 329 -5.91 11.10 3.70
CA TRP A 329 -6.07 12.37 2.98
C TRP A 329 -5.06 13.42 3.44
N LEU A 330 -4.87 13.59 4.75
CA LEU A 330 -3.86 14.49 5.31
C LEU A 330 -2.46 14.09 4.87
N GLY A 331 -2.09 12.81 5.02
CA GLY A 331 -0.79 12.32 4.63
C GLY A 331 -0.52 12.47 3.13
N ALA A 332 -1.53 12.18 2.30
CA ALA A 332 -1.46 12.39 0.85
C ALA A 332 -1.22 13.87 0.51
N LYS A 333 -2.00 14.78 1.11
CA LYS A 333 -1.87 16.22 0.86
C LYS A 333 -0.54 16.80 1.32
N LEU A 334 0.02 16.28 2.42
CA LEU A 334 1.26 16.78 3.01
C LEU A 334 2.51 16.23 2.29
N TRP A 335 2.53 14.95 1.93
CA TRP A 335 3.76 14.27 1.49
C TRP A 335 3.75 13.76 0.04
N LEU A 336 2.59 13.61 -0.60
CA LEU A 336 2.51 13.21 -2.02
C LEU A 336 2.46 14.47 -2.89
N LYS A 337 3.60 15.16 -2.98
CA LYS A 337 3.82 16.20 -3.99
C LYS A 337 4.60 15.60 -5.16
N PRO A 338 4.31 15.97 -6.41
CA PRO A 338 5.20 15.66 -7.54
C PRO A 338 6.61 16.13 -7.20
N ALA A 339 7.64 15.38 -7.61
CA ALA A 339 8.99 15.89 -7.56
C ALA A 339 9.01 17.16 -8.42
N GLU A 340 9.33 18.30 -7.83
CA GLU A 340 9.48 19.53 -8.58
C GLU A 340 10.65 19.31 -9.54
N PHE A 341 10.35 19.22 -10.83
CA PHE A 341 11.37 19.19 -11.87
C PHE A 341 12.17 20.49 -11.70
N ALA A 342 13.37 20.38 -11.14
CA ALA A 342 14.22 21.53 -10.91
C ALA A 342 14.48 22.18 -12.28
N VAL A 343 13.86 23.34 -12.50
CA VAL A 343 14.17 24.22 -13.62
C VAL A 343 15.67 24.47 -13.53
N ALA A 344 16.42 24.05 -14.55
CA ALA A 344 17.84 24.34 -14.65
C ALA A 344 17.99 25.86 -14.67
N GLY A 345 18.34 26.43 -13.51
CA GLY A 345 18.63 27.83 -13.34
C GLY A 345 19.99 28.14 -13.95
N SER A 346 19.99 29.13 -14.85
CA SER A 346 21.12 29.82 -15.48
C SER A 346 22.16 28.97 -16.20
N GLU A 347 22.30 29.26 -17.49
CA GLU A 347 23.38 28.81 -18.37
C GLU A 347 24.75 28.82 -17.66
N PRO A 348 25.58 27.79 -17.80
CA PRO A 348 26.95 27.88 -17.33
C PRO A 348 27.69 28.89 -18.20
N GLU A 349 28.19 29.96 -17.58
CA GLU A 349 29.28 30.76 -18.15
C GLU A 349 30.44 29.81 -18.45
N LEU A 350 30.77 29.71 -19.73
CA LEU A 350 31.95 29.02 -20.23
C LEU A 350 33.17 29.85 -19.84
N ASP A 351 33.87 29.45 -18.77
CA ASP A 351 35.24 29.88 -18.54
C ASP A 351 36.17 29.01 -19.41
N ASP A 352 36.84 29.66 -20.36
CA ASP A 352 37.84 29.06 -21.24
C ASP A 352 39.08 28.59 -20.44
N ALA A 353 39.66 27.48 -20.93
CA ALA A 353 41.02 26.97 -20.76
C ALA A 353 41.28 25.87 -19.70
N ASP A 354 41.57 24.64 -20.18
CA ASP A 354 42.93 24.05 -20.14
C ASP A 354 43.02 22.80 -21.06
N PRO A 355 44.03 22.62 -21.94
CA PRO A 355 44.07 21.56 -22.93
C PRO A 355 45.04 20.43 -22.54
N HIS A 356 44.76 19.64 -21.49
CA HIS A 356 45.48 18.37 -21.29
C HIS A 356 44.59 17.31 -20.65
N GLY A 357 44.28 16.27 -21.42
CA GLY A 357 43.47 15.14 -20.98
C GLY A 357 44.16 14.30 -19.89
N SER A 358 43.42 14.05 -18.81
CA SER A 358 43.51 12.81 -18.05
C SER A 358 42.18 12.60 -17.32
N SER A 359 41.49 11.50 -17.61
CA SER A 359 40.28 11.10 -16.91
C SER A 359 40.57 10.80 -15.43
N LYS A 360 39.94 11.56 -14.54
CA LYS A 360 39.75 11.18 -13.13
C LYS A 360 38.33 11.54 -12.71
N VAL A 361 37.57 10.53 -12.31
CA VAL A 361 36.33 10.73 -11.54
C VAL A 361 36.74 11.24 -10.16
N THR A 362 36.58 12.52 -9.91
CA THR A 362 36.73 13.12 -8.58
C THR A 362 35.35 13.42 -8.01
N VAL A 363 34.95 12.66 -7.00
CA VAL A 363 33.79 12.99 -6.16
C VAL A 363 34.26 13.99 -5.11
N ASP A 364 33.91 15.27 -5.30
CA ASP A 364 34.23 16.32 -4.35
C ASP A 364 33.17 16.37 -3.23
N PHE A 365 33.55 15.92 -2.03
CA PHE A 365 32.72 15.99 -0.82
C PHE A 365 32.87 17.34 -0.07
N SER A 366 33.65 18.28 -0.59
CA SER A 366 34.04 19.52 0.12
C SER A 366 33.01 20.65 0.03
N ARG A 367 32.02 20.57 -0.86
CA ARG A 367 30.98 21.60 -1.03
C ARG A 367 29.61 21.06 -0.62
N ALA A 368 29.34 21.09 0.68
CA ALA A 368 27.97 21.15 1.18
C ALA A 368 27.39 22.54 0.82
N PRO A 369 26.22 22.65 0.20
CA PRO A 369 25.52 23.92 0.12
C PRO A 369 25.19 24.36 1.55
N GLN A 370 25.73 25.51 1.97
CA GLN A 370 25.41 26.12 3.25
C GLN A 370 23.90 26.35 3.33
N GLY A 371 23.26 25.75 4.32
CA GLY A 371 21.87 26.00 4.64
C GLY A 371 21.70 27.45 5.08
N ILE A 372 20.90 28.23 4.36
CA ILE A 372 20.32 29.46 4.88
C ILE A 372 19.07 29.06 5.67
N LEU A 373 19.21 29.11 6.99
CA LEU A 373 18.11 29.14 7.92
C LEU A 373 17.51 30.55 7.88
N ASP A 374 16.37 30.71 7.20
CA ASP A 374 15.46 31.82 7.49
C ASP A 374 14.08 31.28 7.84
N GLY A 375 13.54 31.80 8.94
CA GLY A 375 12.49 31.20 9.73
C GLY A 375 11.15 31.00 9.02
N GLY A 376 10.53 29.85 9.28
CA GLY A 376 9.13 29.56 8.97
C GLY A 376 8.94 28.19 8.33
N SER A 377 8.60 27.18 9.14
CA SER A 377 8.05 25.88 8.69
C SER A 377 8.91 25.11 7.66
N GLY A 378 10.10 24.65 8.09
CA GLY A 378 11.04 23.90 7.24
C GLY A 378 10.53 22.51 6.84
N VAL A 379 10.08 22.37 5.60
CA VAL A 379 9.94 21.09 4.88
C VAL A 379 11.29 20.78 4.24
N LEU A 380 11.91 19.65 4.61
CA LEU A 380 13.12 19.16 3.95
C LEU A 380 12.76 18.59 2.57
N THR A 381 12.75 19.43 1.54
CA THR A 381 12.93 18.98 0.16
C THR A 381 14.43 18.86 -0.10
N ALA A 382 15.01 17.71 0.22
CA ALA A 382 16.35 17.38 -0.25
C ALA A 382 16.27 17.11 -1.76
N GLN A 383 16.84 18.01 -2.56
CA GLN A 383 17.15 17.74 -3.96
C GLN A 383 18.03 16.49 -4.02
N ARG A 384 17.69 15.56 -4.92
CA ARG A 384 18.53 14.39 -5.18
C ARG A 384 19.94 14.86 -5.58
N PRO A 385 21.02 14.22 -5.12
CA PRO A 385 22.35 14.53 -5.61
C PRO A 385 22.38 14.30 -7.13
N VAL A 386 22.79 15.33 -7.87
CA VAL A 386 23.01 15.25 -9.30
C VAL A 386 24.21 14.36 -9.53
N VAL A 387 24.00 13.19 -10.14
CA VAL A 387 25.09 12.39 -10.70
C VAL A 387 25.50 13.10 -11.98
N THR A 388 26.55 13.92 -11.91
CA THR A 388 27.23 14.41 -13.12
C THR A 388 28.03 13.25 -13.68
N VAL A 389 27.50 12.61 -14.72
CA VAL A 389 28.27 11.71 -15.58
C VAL A 389 29.08 12.59 -16.53
N ASP A 390 30.39 12.38 -16.59
CA ASP A 390 31.26 13.07 -17.54
C ASP A 390 30.75 12.86 -18.97
N SER A 391 30.51 13.98 -19.65
CA SER A 391 29.90 14.07 -20.96
C SER A 391 30.82 13.51 -22.05
N SER A 392 30.46 12.34 -22.56
CA SER A 392 30.86 11.93 -23.92
C SER A 392 29.75 11.30 -24.75
N SER A 393 28.51 11.33 -24.26
CA SER A 393 27.31 11.09 -25.08
C SER A 393 26.33 12.23 -24.90
N SER A 394 25.86 12.75 -26.01
CA SER A 394 24.97 13.89 -26.20
C SER A 394 23.54 13.63 -25.66
N ASP A 395 23.37 13.53 -24.34
CA ASP A 395 22.05 13.52 -23.72
C ASP A 395 21.62 14.97 -23.46
N ALA A 396 20.92 15.56 -24.43
CA ALA A 396 20.25 16.83 -24.24
C ALA A 396 19.11 16.61 -23.22
N THR A 397 19.19 17.18 -22.03
CA THR A 397 18.08 17.22 -21.08
C THR A 397 17.10 18.32 -21.49
N LEU A 398 15.80 18.04 -21.50
CA LEU A 398 14.80 19.10 -21.68
C LEU A 398 14.85 20.07 -20.49
N ALA A 399 14.41 21.31 -20.67
CA ALA A 399 14.26 22.28 -19.56
C ALA A 399 13.36 21.79 -18.40
N SER A 400 12.60 20.70 -18.63
CA SER A 400 11.74 20.00 -17.67
C SER A 400 12.41 18.80 -16.96
N GLY A 401 13.71 18.56 -17.13
CA GLY A 401 14.44 17.50 -16.41
C GLY A 401 14.20 16.06 -16.90
N LEU A 402 13.52 15.87 -18.04
CA LEU A 402 13.37 14.58 -18.71
C LEU A 402 14.60 14.24 -19.56
N ARG A 403 14.99 12.95 -19.57
CA ARG A 403 16.09 12.46 -20.42
C ARG A 403 15.57 12.28 -21.85
N VAL A 404 16.17 12.95 -22.82
CA VAL A 404 15.81 12.78 -24.25
C VAL A 404 16.43 11.48 -24.76
N ILE A 405 15.63 10.62 -25.39
CA ILE A 405 16.12 9.43 -26.09
C ILE A 405 16.37 9.80 -27.55
N GLU A 406 15.32 10.34 -28.20
CA GLU A 406 15.30 10.80 -29.58
C GLU A 406 14.33 12.00 -29.68
N PRO A 407 14.37 12.82 -30.75
CA PRO A 407 13.42 13.93 -30.92
C PRO A 407 11.96 13.47 -30.80
N GLY A 408 11.21 14.04 -29.86
CA GLY A 408 9.81 13.67 -29.57
C GLY A 408 9.63 12.41 -28.72
N ARG A 409 10.71 11.83 -28.17
CA ARG A 409 10.70 10.64 -27.33
C ARG A 409 11.55 10.82 -26.06
N TYR A 410 10.91 10.80 -24.90
CA TYR A 410 11.52 11.15 -23.62
C TYR A 410 11.43 10.00 -22.62
N ALA A 411 12.46 9.84 -21.79
CA ALA A 411 12.53 8.83 -20.73
C ALA A 411 12.24 9.44 -19.35
N LEU A 412 11.47 8.69 -18.56
CA LEU A 412 11.22 8.90 -17.14
C LEU A 412 11.61 7.64 -16.36
N ASP A 413 12.63 7.75 -15.52
CA ASP A 413 13.08 6.66 -14.64
C ASP A 413 12.43 6.78 -13.25
N THR A 414 11.58 5.81 -12.92
CA THR A 414 10.91 5.69 -11.63
C THR A 414 11.25 4.37 -10.91
N LEU A 415 12.36 3.72 -11.29
CA LEU A 415 12.81 2.49 -10.64
C LEU A 415 13.10 2.71 -9.15
N GLY A 416 12.65 1.76 -8.32
CA GLY A 416 12.75 1.81 -6.87
C GLY A 416 11.70 2.72 -6.21
N ALA A 417 10.92 3.49 -6.99
CA ALA A 417 9.87 4.33 -6.46
C ALA A 417 8.68 3.49 -5.96
N VAL A 418 8.15 3.86 -4.80
CA VAL A 418 6.95 3.21 -4.25
C VAL A 418 5.68 3.83 -4.83
N CYS A 419 4.63 3.04 -4.98
CA CYS A 419 3.36 3.60 -5.42
C CYS A 419 2.81 4.62 -4.41
N PRO A 420 2.35 5.81 -4.84
CA PRO A 420 1.86 6.13 -6.20
C PRO A 420 2.85 6.88 -7.09
N PHE A 421 4.11 7.06 -6.69
CA PHE A 421 5.04 7.99 -7.34
C PHE A 421 5.22 7.75 -8.84
N PRO A 422 5.38 6.50 -9.35
CA PRO A 422 5.49 6.27 -10.80
C PRO A 422 4.34 6.87 -11.62
N LEU A 423 3.11 6.79 -11.14
CA LEU A 423 1.95 7.36 -11.84
C LEU A 423 1.87 8.88 -11.68
N ILE A 424 2.22 9.41 -10.51
CA ILE A 424 2.18 10.86 -10.27
C ILE A 424 3.24 11.56 -11.13
N GLU A 425 4.45 11.03 -11.16
CA GLU A 425 5.56 11.56 -11.95
C GLU A 425 5.29 11.42 -13.45
N ALA A 426 4.72 10.29 -13.90
CA ALA A 426 4.29 10.13 -15.29
C ALA A 426 3.24 11.16 -15.71
N LYS A 427 2.23 11.41 -14.86
CA LYS A 427 1.20 12.43 -15.11
C LYS A 427 1.77 13.84 -15.16
N ASP A 428 2.76 14.13 -14.33
CA ASP A 428 3.37 15.45 -14.27
C ASP A 428 4.29 15.68 -15.47
N ALA A 429 5.13 14.70 -15.80
CA ALA A 429 5.94 14.68 -17.01
C ALA A 429 5.07 14.89 -18.26
N MET A 430 3.96 14.15 -18.40
CA MET A 430 3.04 14.24 -19.55
C MET A 430 2.45 15.64 -19.81
N LYS A 431 2.39 16.51 -18.80
CA LYS A 431 1.96 17.90 -18.99
C LYS A 431 2.96 18.72 -19.80
N HIS A 432 4.24 18.33 -19.78
CA HIS A 432 5.33 19.02 -20.45
C HIS A 432 5.63 18.50 -21.86
N LEU A 433 4.97 17.43 -22.31
CA LEU A 433 5.07 16.94 -23.69
C LEU A 433 4.02 17.60 -24.60
N ASP A 434 4.30 17.69 -25.89
CA ASP A 434 3.36 18.07 -26.94
C ASP A 434 2.56 16.86 -27.46
N SER A 435 1.42 17.12 -28.11
CA SER A 435 0.59 16.04 -28.69
C SER A 435 1.38 15.30 -29.77
N GLY A 436 1.35 13.97 -29.73
CA GLY A 436 2.14 13.11 -30.60
C GLY A 436 3.54 12.73 -30.07
N GLU A 437 4.05 13.42 -29.05
CA GLU A 437 5.30 13.02 -28.39
C GLU A 437 5.09 11.82 -27.45
N GLU A 438 6.15 11.07 -27.20
CA GLU A 438 6.12 9.82 -26.45
C GLU A 438 6.95 9.88 -25.15
N LEU A 439 6.35 9.39 -24.08
CA LEU A 439 6.98 9.22 -22.77
C LEU A 439 7.24 7.73 -22.50
N VAL A 440 8.50 7.35 -22.37
CA VAL A 440 8.97 6.02 -21.99
C VAL A 440 9.19 6.00 -20.48
N ILE A 441 8.42 5.18 -19.77
CA ILE A 441 8.42 5.13 -18.30
C ILE A 441 8.98 3.79 -17.85
N ASP A 442 10.11 3.83 -17.15
CA ASP A 442 10.72 2.67 -16.51
C ASP A 442 10.27 2.60 -15.05
N PHE A 443 9.74 1.45 -14.62
CA PHE A 443 9.21 1.29 -13.28
C PHE A 443 9.27 -0.16 -12.79
N ASP A 444 9.32 -0.34 -11.47
CA ASP A 444 9.32 -1.65 -10.82
C ASP A 444 8.24 -1.77 -9.72
N CYS A 445 7.40 -0.74 -9.54
CA CYS A 445 6.20 -0.86 -8.71
C CYS A 445 5.16 -1.71 -9.46
N THR A 446 4.87 -2.90 -8.93
CA THR A 446 3.90 -3.83 -9.56
C THR A 446 2.56 -3.15 -9.85
N GLN A 447 1.99 -2.36 -8.92
CA GLN A 447 0.69 -1.70 -9.13
C GLN A 447 0.67 -0.75 -10.34
N ALA A 448 1.82 -0.20 -10.76
CA ALA A 448 1.89 0.68 -11.94
C ALA A 448 1.60 -0.06 -13.26
N THR A 449 1.75 -1.40 -13.32
CA THR A 449 1.38 -2.20 -14.49
C THR A 449 -0.13 -2.21 -14.77
N ASP A 450 -0.96 -1.79 -13.81
CA ASP A 450 -2.41 -1.62 -13.97
C ASP A 450 -2.78 -0.13 -14.02
N ALA A 451 -2.13 0.69 -13.20
CA ALA A 451 -2.49 2.08 -13.03
C ALA A 451 -2.08 2.98 -14.21
N ILE A 452 -0.90 2.78 -14.81
CA ILE A 452 -0.41 3.61 -15.93
C ILE A 452 -1.20 3.32 -17.22
N PRO A 453 -1.36 2.07 -17.69
CA PRO A 453 -2.17 1.79 -18.90
C PRO A 453 -3.60 2.28 -18.76
N ARG A 454 -4.19 2.15 -17.57
CA ARG A 454 -5.54 2.63 -17.29
C ARG A 454 -5.63 4.15 -17.38
N TRP A 455 -4.67 4.84 -16.79
CA TRP A 455 -4.63 6.30 -16.88
C TRP A 455 -4.48 6.76 -18.33
N ALA A 456 -3.54 6.19 -19.07
CA ALA A 456 -3.35 6.51 -20.48
C ALA A 456 -4.65 6.34 -21.27
N ALA A 457 -5.32 5.20 -21.13
CA ALA A 457 -6.58 4.92 -21.80
C ALA A 457 -7.73 5.88 -21.41
N VAL A 458 -7.79 6.33 -20.16
CA VAL A 458 -8.83 7.26 -19.68
C VAL A 458 -8.59 8.70 -20.13
N ASP A 459 -7.33 9.13 -20.17
CA ASP A 459 -6.93 10.49 -20.55
C ASP A 459 -6.70 10.62 -22.07
N GLY A 460 -7.00 9.56 -22.85
CA GLY A 460 -6.93 9.57 -24.31
C GLY A 460 -5.51 9.42 -24.88
N HIS A 461 -4.56 8.98 -24.08
CA HIS A 461 -3.20 8.67 -24.51
C HIS A 461 -3.11 7.24 -25.06
N GLU A 462 -2.21 7.04 -26.03
CA GLU A 462 -1.99 5.75 -26.67
C GLU A 462 -0.83 5.03 -26.00
N VAL A 463 -1.02 3.77 -25.60
CA VAL A 463 0.09 2.92 -25.13
C VAL A 463 0.69 2.19 -26.33
N THR A 464 1.87 2.62 -26.77
CA THR A 464 2.55 2.11 -27.97
C THR A 464 3.40 0.87 -27.68
N ASN A 465 3.97 0.79 -26.49
CA ASN A 465 4.75 -0.36 -26.02
C ASN A 465 4.43 -0.65 -24.55
N PHE A 466 4.36 -1.94 -24.22
CA PHE A 466 4.29 -2.38 -22.84
C PHE A 466 4.96 -3.74 -22.67
N GLU A 467 6.13 -3.74 -22.02
CA GLU A 467 6.94 -4.94 -21.88
C GLU A 467 7.53 -5.09 -20.47
N ALA A 468 7.89 -6.32 -20.14
CA ALA A 468 8.64 -6.64 -18.94
C ALA A 468 10.12 -6.76 -19.33
N THR A 469 10.98 -5.94 -18.72
CA THR A 469 12.39 -5.76 -19.10
C THR A 469 13.36 -6.77 -18.44
N GLY A 470 12.83 -7.72 -17.65
CA GLY A 470 13.64 -8.60 -16.80
C GLY A 470 13.76 -8.03 -15.38
N ASP A 471 14.18 -8.86 -14.42
CA ASP A 471 14.38 -8.45 -13.01
C ASP A 471 13.19 -7.70 -12.38
N ALA A 472 11.96 -8.20 -12.59
CA ALA A 472 10.74 -7.61 -12.02
C ALA A 472 10.55 -6.10 -12.31
N GLY A 473 11.07 -5.64 -13.45
CA GLY A 473 10.88 -4.30 -14.01
C GLY A 473 9.98 -4.31 -15.26
N TRP A 474 9.40 -3.16 -15.55
CA TRP A 474 8.56 -2.91 -16.72
C TRP A 474 8.92 -1.59 -17.36
N THR A 475 8.73 -1.56 -18.68
CA THR A 475 8.82 -0.34 -19.48
C THR A 475 7.49 -0.18 -20.21
N ILE A 476 6.92 1.01 -20.12
CA ILE A 476 5.71 1.38 -20.84
C ILE A 476 5.96 2.67 -21.61
N SER A 477 5.61 2.67 -22.89
CA SER A 477 5.66 3.85 -23.74
C SER A 477 4.25 4.39 -23.93
N VAL A 478 4.06 5.65 -23.59
CA VAL A 478 2.78 6.35 -23.65
C VAL A 478 2.93 7.55 -24.56
N LYS A 479 2.21 7.55 -25.68
CA LYS A 479 2.15 8.65 -26.63
C LYS A 479 1.01 9.59 -26.27
N LYS A 480 1.30 10.90 -26.22
CA LYS A 480 0.30 11.92 -25.90
C LYS A 480 -0.70 12.05 -27.04
N GLY A 481 -1.98 11.97 -26.66
CA GLY A 481 -3.13 12.07 -27.57
C GLY A 481 -3.51 13.49 -27.96
#